data_AF-A0A529SKK8-F1
#
_entry.id   AF-A0A529SKK8-F1
#
_cell.length_a   1.000
_cell.length_b   1.000
_cell.length_c   1.000
_cell.angle_alpha   90.00
_cell.angle_beta   90.00
_cell.angle_gamma   90.00
#
_symmetry.space_group_name_H-M   'P 1'
#
loop_
_entity.id
_entity.type
_entity.pdbx_description
1 polymer ?
#
loop_
_entity_poly.entity_id
_entity_poly.type
_entity_poly.pdbx_seq_one_letter_code
_entity_poly.pdbx_strand_id
1 'polypeptide(L)'
;VMIWQQPALSLICFVVGPVAIYGVNRILKRVRNIAAMEFRSLGQIVHVMQETAIGVRVVKSFNLEGAMRKRMYKAVSDVENRANNIATLEAATSPVMETIAGLAIAGAVFISGFLVLQGGQMPGNIMAFIASLLLAYEPAKRLARVRISLETGIVGVRM
;
A
#
# COMPACT_ATOMS: atom_id res chain seq x y z
N VAL A 1 7.46 18.04 19.97
CA VAL A 1 7.83 19.41 19.51
C VAL A 1 6.64 20.15 18.91
N MET A 2 5.99 19.65 17.85
CA MET A 2 4.79 20.30 17.23
C MET A 2 3.63 20.60 18.21
N ILE A 3 3.28 19.66 19.09
CA ILE A 3 2.16 19.81 20.05
C ILE A 3 2.48 20.87 21.11
N TRP A 4 3.75 21.02 21.47
CA TRP A 4 4.17 21.87 22.58
C TRP A 4 4.55 23.28 22.15
N GLN A 5 5.08 23.46 20.93
CA GLN A 5 5.41 24.78 20.39
C GLN A 5 4.21 25.49 19.73
N GLN A 6 3.29 24.75 19.09
CA GLN A 6 2.18 25.37 18.33
C GLN A 6 0.89 24.51 18.37
N PRO A 7 0.08 24.65 19.44
CA PRO A 7 -1.16 23.89 19.60
C PRO A 7 -2.23 24.19 18.51
N ALA A 8 -2.27 25.41 17.97
CA ALA A 8 -3.21 25.78 16.90
C ALA A 8 -2.92 25.04 15.57
N LEU A 9 -1.64 24.85 15.22
CA LEU A 9 -1.24 24.10 14.03
C LEU A 9 -1.37 22.58 14.25
N SER A 10 -1.29 22.11 15.49
CA SER A 10 -1.56 20.69 15.82
C SER A 10 -3.04 20.31 15.62
N LEU A 11 -3.97 21.26 15.64
CA LEU A 11 -5.38 20.99 15.34
C LEU A 11 -5.60 20.54 13.89
N ILE A 12 -4.74 20.98 12.96
CA ILE A 12 -4.73 20.53 11.57
C ILE A 12 -4.33 19.05 11.50
N CYS A 13 -3.37 18.59 12.31
CA CYS A 13 -3.04 17.17 12.42
C CYS A 13 -4.21 16.33 12.93
N PHE A 14 -5.12 16.90 13.73
CA PHE A 14 -6.35 16.24 14.18
C PHE A 14 -7.39 16.06 13.06
N VAL A 15 -7.31 16.83 11.97
CA VAL A 15 -8.19 16.67 10.78
C VAL A 15 -7.49 15.86 9.69
N VAL A 16 -6.22 16.11 9.45
CA VAL A 16 -5.40 15.40 8.44
C VAL A 16 -5.09 13.97 8.88
N GLY A 17 -4.86 13.74 10.17
CA GLY A 17 -4.56 12.43 10.75
C GLY A 17 -5.65 11.38 10.47
N PRO A 18 -6.92 11.64 10.81
CA PRO A 18 -8.03 10.74 10.49
C PRO A 18 -8.18 10.44 9.01
N VAL A 19 -8.01 11.46 8.14
CA VAL A 19 -8.08 11.29 6.68
C VAL A 19 -6.96 10.40 6.17
N ALA A 20 -5.74 10.59 6.68
CA ALA A 20 -4.59 9.75 6.35
C ALA A 20 -4.79 8.30 6.83
N ILE A 21 -5.23 8.11 8.07
CA ILE A 21 -5.53 6.79 8.64
C ILE A 21 -6.61 6.08 7.82
N TYR A 22 -7.67 6.81 7.42
CA TYR A 22 -8.74 6.26 6.60
C TYR A 22 -8.27 5.85 5.20
N GLY A 23 -7.48 6.70 4.53
CA GLY A 23 -6.90 6.39 3.22
C GLY A 23 -6.00 5.15 3.26
N VAL A 24 -5.10 5.09 4.23
CA VAL A 24 -4.20 3.94 4.46
C VAL A 24 -5.00 2.68 4.74
N ASN A 25 -5.98 2.73 5.66
CA ASN A 25 -6.81 1.56 5.98
C ASN A 25 -7.59 1.01 4.78
N ARG A 26 -8.02 1.89 3.87
CA ARG A 26 -8.74 1.47 2.65
C ARG A 26 -7.81 0.73 1.69
N ILE A 27 -6.58 1.18 1.55
CA ILE A 27 -5.55 0.53 0.74
C ILE A 27 -5.18 -0.84 1.34
N LEU A 28 -4.90 -0.89 2.65
CA LEU A 28 -4.56 -2.14 3.35
C LEU A 28 -5.66 -3.21 3.18
N LYS A 29 -6.93 -2.84 3.39
CA LYS A 29 -8.05 -3.77 3.18
C LYS A 29 -8.09 -4.34 1.75
N ARG A 30 -7.79 -3.52 0.75
CA ARG A 30 -7.80 -3.94 -0.66
C ARG A 30 -6.63 -4.86 -0.97
N VAL A 31 -5.44 -4.54 -0.47
CA VAL A 31 -4.24 -5.40 -0.60
C VAL A 31 -4.48 -6.76 0.03
N ARG A 32 -5.01 -6.81 1.27
CA ARG A 32 -5.28 -8.07 1.98
C ARG A 32 -6.20 -9.01 1.19
N ASN A 33 -7.22 -8.46 0.54
CA ASN A 33 -8.14 -9.25 -0.27
C ASN A 33 -7.47 -9.83 -1.52
N ILE A 34 -6.59 -9.07 -2.18
CA ILE A 34 -5.89 -9.54 -3.39
C ILE A 34 -4.77 -10.52 -3.04
N ALA A 35 -4.02 -10.29 -1.96
CA ALA A 35 -3.03 -11.24 -1.45
C ALA A 35 -3.65 -12.60 -1.14
N ALA A 36 -4.81 -12.63 -0.48
CA ALA A 36 -5.53 -13.87 -0.20
C ALA A 36 -6.02 -14.60 -1.47
N MET A 37 -6.24 -13.87 -2.56
CA MET A 37 -6.54 -14.46 -3.86
C MET A 37 -5.27 -15.00 -4.53
N GLU A 38 -4.17 -14.26 -4.50
CA GLU A 38 -2.90 -14.69 -5.09
C GLU A 38 -2.39 -16.01 -4.51
N PHE A 39 -2.38 -16.15 -3.17
CA PHE A 39 -1.97 -17.38 -2.51
C PHE A 39 -2.78 -18.62 -2.94
N ARG A 40 -4.10 -18.46 -3.16
CA ARG A 40 -4.94 -19.54 -3.70
C ARG A 40 -4.55 -19.93 -5.14
N SER A 41 -4.11 -18.97 -5.94
CA SER A 41 -3.66 -19.23 -7.32
C SER A 41 -2.28 -19.90 -7.36
N LEU A 42 -1.37 -19.58 -6.44
CA LEU A 42 -0.11 -20.32 -6.29
C LEU A 42 -0.36 -21.80 -5.97
N GLY A 43 -1.33 -22.09 -5.12
CA GLY A 43 -1.77 -23.47 -4.86
C GLY A 43 -2.23 -24.21 -6.12
N GLN A 44 -2.85 -23.52 -7.09
CA GLN A 44 -3.22 -24.12 -8.37
C GLN A 44 -2.01 -24.47 -9.24
N ILE A 45 -0.95 -23.66 -9.24
CA ILE A 45 0.30 -23.99 -9.94
C ILE A 45 0.89 -25.28 -9.36
N VAL A 46 1.01 -25.35 -8.03
CA VAL A 46 1.53 -26.54 -7.34
C VAL A 46 0.66 -27.76 -7.61
N HIS A 47 -0.66 -27.61 -7.59
CA HIS A 47 -1.59 -28.69 -7.89
C HIS A 47 -1.41 -29.22 -9.32
N VAL A 48 -1.37 -28.34 -10.33
CA VAL A 48 -1.18 -28.75 -11.73
C VAL A 48 0.19 -29.40 -11.93
N MET A 49 1.22 -28.89 -11.26
CA MET A 49 2.55 -29.49 -11.27
C MET A 49 2.54 -30.90 -10.68
N GLN A 50 1.95 -31.08 -9.50
CA GLN A 50 1.85 -32.39 -8.84
C GLN A 50 1.05 -33.38 -9.66
N GLU A 51 -0.10 -32.98 -10.20
CA GLU A 51 -0.95 -33.81 -11.06
C GLU A 51 -0.20 -34.26 -12.33
N THR A 52 0.57 -33.35 -12.94
CA THR A 52 1.38 -33.67 -14.13
C THR A 52 2.57 -34.58 -13.78
N ALA A 53 3.24 -34.35 -12.65
CA ALA A 53 4.40 -35.11 -12.22
C ALA A 53 4.04 -36.54 -11.78
N ILE A 54 3.01 -36.67 -10.94
CA ILE A 54 2.50 -37.98 -10.48
C ILE A 54 1.87 -38.75 -11.65
N GLY A 55 1.10 -38.04 -12.49
CA GLY A 55 0.42 -38.60 -13.65
C GLY A 55 1.27 -38.72 -14.91
N VAL A 56 2.60 -38.54 -14.85
CA VAL A 56 3.45 -38.38 -16.04
C VAL A 56 3.31 -39.53 -17.05
N ARG A 57 3.15 -40.76 -16.56
CA ARG A 57 2.93 -41.94 -17.43
C ARG A 57 1.61 -41.81 -18.21
N VAL A 58 0.53 -41.40 -17.55
CA VAL A 58 -0.78 -41.17 -18.18
C VAL A 58 -0.69 -40.01 -19.17
N VAL A 59 -0.06 -38.91 -18.79
CA VAL A 59 0.11 -37.74 -19.67
C VAL A 59 0.85 -38.12 -20.96
N LYS A 60 1.94 -38.90 -20.85
CA LYS A 60 2.70 -39.37 -22.01
C LYS A 60 1.93 -40.42 -22.83
N SER A 61 1.31 -41.41 -22.18
CA SER A 61 0.57 -42.48 -22.86
C SER A 61 -0.64 -41.98 -23.65
N PHE A 62 -1.29 -40.91 -23.19
CA PHE A 62 -2.44 -40.31 -23.85
C PHE A 62 -2.10 -39.02 -24.62
N ASN A 63 -0.81 -38.67 -24.75
CA ASN A 63 -0.33 -37.48 -25.44
C ASN A 63 -1.01 -36.16 -24.97
N LEU A 64 -1.23 -36.03 -23.65
CA LEU A 64 -1.94 -34.93 -23.01
C LEU A 64 -1.05 -33.72 -22.67
N GLU A 65 0.19 -33.71 -23.16
CA GLU A 65 1.20 -32.70 -22.83
C GLU A 65 0.73 -31.27 -23.16
N GLY A 66 0.10 -31.08 -24.33
CA GLY A 66 -0.46 -29.80 -24.73
C GLY A 66 -1.59 -29.32 -23.81
N ALA A 67 -2.44 -30.24 -23.34
CA ALA A 67 -3.54 -29.92 -22.43
C ALA A 67 -3.01 -29.51 -21.05
N MET A 68 -2.04 -30.25 -20.50
CA MET A 68 -1.39 -29.91 -19.23
C MET A 68 -0.62 -28.60 -19.32
N ARG A 69 0.10 -28.36 -20.44
CA ARG A 69 0.79 -27.10 -20.69
C ARG A 69 -0.17 -25.91 -20.73
N LYS A 70 -1.32 -26.04 -21.41
CA LYS A 70 -2.36 -24.99 -21.42
C LYS A 70 -2.92 -24.72 -20.03
N ARG A 71 -3.15 -25.76 -19.23
CA ARG A 71 -3.63 -25.62 -17.85
C ARG A 71 -2.60 -24.94 -16.95
N MET A 72 -1.32 -25.28 -17.09
CA MET A 72 -0.22 -24.60 -16.40
C MET A 72 -0.12 -23.13 -16.79
N TYR A 73 -0.17 -22.80 -18.09
CA TYR A 73 -0.15 -21.42 -18.56
C TYR A 73 -1.30 -20.59 -17.98
N LYS A 74 -2.51 -21.16 -17.88
CA LYS A 74 -3.64 -20.49 -17.24
C LYS A 74 -3.37 -20.21 -15.76
N ALA A 75 -2.87 -21.20 -15.01
CA ALA A 75 -2.55 -21.03 -13.60
C ALA A 75 -1.46 -19.96 -13.38
N VAL A 76 -0.42 -19.94 -14.22
CA VAL A 76 0.64 -18.93 -14.19
C VAL A 76 0.11 -17.54 -14.51
N SER A 77 -0.69 -17.39 -15.58
CA SER A 77 -1.28 -16.10 -15.95
C SER A 77 -2.24 -15.56 -14.88
N ASP A 78 -3.00 -16.43 -14.22
CA ASP A 78 -3.88 -16.03 -13.12
C ASP A 78 -3.08 -15.52 -11.90
N VAL A 79 -1.92 -16.12 -11.59
CA VAL A 79 -1.00 -15.62 -10.56
C VAL A 79 -0.38 -14.29 -10.98
N GLU A 80 0.15 -14.20 -12.21
CA GLU A 80 0.77 -13.00 -12.76
C GLU A 80 -0.18 -11.79 -12.71
N ASN A 81 -1.42 -11.96 -13.19
CA ASN A 81 -2.44 -10.91 -13.15
C ASN A 81 -2.73 -10.44 -11.72
N ARG A 82 -2.74 -11.36 -10.74
CA ARG A 82 -2.97 -11.00 -9.33
C ARG A 82 -1.76 -10.27 -8.73
N ALA A 83 -0.55 -10.76 -8.97
CA ALA A 83 0.69 -10.11 -8.56
C ALA A 83 0.80 -8.69 -9.13
N ASN A 84 0.49 -8.51 -10.40
CA ASN A 84 0.55 -7.20 -11.06
C ASN A 84 -0.50 -6.22 -10.49
N ASN A 85 -1.69 -6.71 -10.13
CA ASN A 85 -2.71 -5.91 -9.44
C ASN A 85 -2.24 -5.46 -8.03
N ILE A 86 -1.54 -6.32 -7.28
CA ILE A 86 -0.94 -5.93 -5.99
C ILE A 86 0.14 -4.88 -6.20
N ALA A 87 1.07 -5.11 -7.13
CA ALA A 87 2.12 -4.15 -7.47
C ALA A 87 1.55 -2.78 -7.87
N THR A 88 0.45 -2.77 -8.64
CA THR A 88 -0.26 -1.54 -9.01
C THR A 88 -0.84 -0.81 -7.79
N LEU A 89 -1.43 -1.53 -6.83
CA LEU A 89 -1.94 -0.92 -5.60
C LEU A 89 -0.81 -0.41 -4.68
N GLU A 90 0.31 -1.14 -4.60
CA GLU A 90 1.50 -0.68 -3.87
C GLU A 90 2.05 0.61 -4.50
N ALA A 91 2.14 0.66 -5.84
CA ALA A 91 2.55 1.84 -6.57
C ALA A 91 1.58 3.02 -6.35
N ALA A 92 0.26 2.76 -6.37
CA ALA A 92 -0.77 3.77 -6.13
C ALA A 92 -0.75 4.34 -4.69
N THR A 93 -0.10 3.65 -3.74
CA THR A 93 0.06 4.17 -2.37
C THR A 93 0.95 5.42 -2.35
N SER A 94 1.92 5.53 -3.27
CA SER A 94 2.82 6.70 -3.32
C SER A 94 2.09 8.00 -3.70
N PRO A 95 1.35 8.06 -4.82
CA PRO A 95 0.57 9.26 -5.17
C PRO A 95 -0.49 9.63 -4.13
N VAL A 96 -1.15 8.66 -3.50
CA VAL A 96 -2.16 8.92 -2.45
C VAL A 96 -1.51 9.57 -1.23
N MET A 97 -0.38 9.05 -0.79
CA MET A 97 0.35 9.64 0.34
C MET A 97 0.88 11.04 0.00
N GLU A 98 1.36 11.25 -1.23
CA GLU A 98 1.88 12.55 -1.70
C GLU A 98 0.77 13.60 -1.79
N THR A 99 -0.41 13.24 -2.30
CA THR A 99 -1.57 14.15 -2.36
C THR A 99 -2.08 14.52 -0.97
N ILE A 100 -2.11 13.58 -0.02
CA ILE A 100 -2.47 13.87 1.38
C ILE A 100 -1.45 14.82 2.02
N ALA A 101 -0.15 14.57 1.81
CA ALA A 101 0.91 15.45 2.31
C ALA A 101 0.82 16.85 1.67
N GLY A 102 0.57 16.94 0.37
CA GLY A 102 0.38 18.19 -0.35
C GLY A 102 -0.81 19.00 0.18
N LEU A 103 -1.96 18.34 0.42
CA LEU A 103 -3.13 18.99 1.04
C LEU A 103 -2.86 19.46 2.47
N ALA A 104 -2.09 18.69 3.25
CA ALA A 104 -1.70 19.07 4.60
C ALA A 104 -0.79 20.32 4.59
N ILE A 105 0.18 20.37 3.67
CA ILE A 105 1.05 21.54 3.48
C ILE A 105 0.23 22.74 3.02
N ALA A 106 -0.67 22.57 2.04
CA ALA A 106 -1.53 23.65 1.54
C ALA A 106 -2.41 24.24 2.64
N GLY A 107 -3.04 23.38 3.47
CA GLY A 107 -3.83 23.82 4.62
C GLY A 107 -3.00 24.54 5.68
N ALA A 108 -1.80 24.04 5.97
CA ALA A 108 -0.88 24.70 6.89
C ALA A 108 -0.44 26.08 6.39
N VAL A 109 -0.12 26.21 5.10
CA VAL A 109 0.23 27.49 4.47
C VAL A 109 -0.95 28.47 4.52
N PHE A 110 -2.16 28.02 4.22
CA PHE A 110 -3.37 28.86 4.24
C PHE A 110 -3.65 29.45 5.64
N ILE A 111 -3.68 28.59 6.67
CA ILE A 111 -3.92 29.01 8.06
C ILE A 111 -2.78 29.91 8.55
N SER A 112 -1.53 29.56 8.24
CA SER A 112 -0.37 30.35 8.65
C SER A 112 -0.35 31.74 7.99
N GLY A 113 -0.72 31.84 6.71
CA GLY A 113 -0.84 33.13 6.03
C GLY A 113 -1.86 34.05 6.69
N PHE A 114 -2.99 33.49 7.13
CA PHE A 114 -4.01 34.24 7.87
C PHE A 114 -3.52 34.72 9.25
N LEU A 115 -2.77 33.88 9.98
CA LEU A 115 -2.19 34.20 11.29
C LEU A 115 -1.07 35.26 11.23
N VAL A 116 -0.27 35.28 10.16
CA VAL A 116 0.77 36.30 9.95
C VAL A 116 0.14 37.67 9.69
N LEU A 117 -0.96 37.73 8.94
CA LEU A 117 -1.68 38.97 8.67
C LEU A 117 -2.32 39.59 9.93
N GLN A 118 -2.60 38.78 10.96
CA GLN A 118 -3.09 39.27 12.26
C GLN A 118 -1.98 39.68 13.24
N GLY A 119 -0.70 39.66 12.82
CA GLY A 119 0.44 40.19 13.59
C GLY A 119 0.97 39.30 14.72
N GLY A 120 0.55 38.03 14.80
CA GLY A 120 0.80 37.18 15.98
C GLY A 120 1.92 36.13 15.87
N GLN A 121 2.52 35.89 14.70
CA GLN A 121 3.47 34.77 14.51
C GLN A 121 4.66 35.14 13.62
N MET A 122 5.87 34.75 14.03
CA MET A 122 7.09 34.90 13.21
C MET A 122 7.09 33.91 12.03
N PRO A 123 7.51 34.33 10.82
CA PRO A 123 7.58 33.47 9.63
C PRO A 123 8.41 32.19 9.83
N GLY A 124 9.42 32.22 10.72
CA GLY A 124 10.30 31.08 11.01
C GLY A 124 9.57 29.84 11.55
N ASN A 125 8.46 30.03 12.27
CA ASN A 125 7.70 28.91 12.81
C ASN A 125 6.99 28.10 11.70
N ILE A 126 6.63 28.74 10.60
CA ILE A 126 5.98 28.10 9.44
C ILE A 126 6.96 27.15 8.75
N MET A 127 8.18 27.63 8.50
CA MET A 127 9.25 26.82 7.91
C MET A 127 9.62 25.63 8.81
N ALA A 128 9.67 25.84 10.12
CA ALA A 128 9.89 24.76 11.09
C ALA A 128 8.76 23.71 11.07
N PHE A 129 7.49 24.14 10.96
CA PHE A 129 6.35 23.23 10.86
C PHE A 129 6.35 22.43 9.55
N ILE A 130 6.56 23.09 8.40
CA ILE A 130 6.61 22.42 7.10
C ILE A 130 7.77 21.42 7.05
N ALA A 131 8.96 21.83 7.53
CA ALA A 131 10.12 20.94 7.59
C ALA A 131 9.86 19.71 8.48
N SER A 132 9.26 19.90 9.65
CA SER A 132 8.93 18.78 10.55
C SER A 132 7.82 17.88 9.99
N LEU A 133 6.86 18.41 9.22
CA LEU A 133 5.85 17.62 8.52
C LEU A 133 6.47 16.76 7.41
N LEU A 134 7.37 17.34 6.61
CA LEU A 134 8.11 16.63 5.57
C LEU A 134 8.99 15.51 6.15
N LEU A 135 9.67 15.79 7.27
CA LEU A 135 10.46 14.78 7.99
C LEU A 135 9.59 13.67 8.61
N ALA A 136 8.34 13.96 8.99
CA ALA A 136 7.40 12.96 9.49
C ALA A 136 6.76 12.12 8.35
N TYR A 137 6.66 12.68 7.15
CA TYR A 137 6.05 12.03 6.00
C TYR A 137 6.79 10.77 5.55
N GLU A 138 8.11 10.86 5.44
CA GLU A 138 8.95 9.76 4.97
C GLU A 138 8.90 8.50 5.86
N PRO A 139 9.06 8.58 7.20
CA PRO A 139 8.89 7.43 8.09
C PRO A 139 7.45 6.90 8.09
N ALA A 140 6.43 7.77 7.96
CA ALA A 140 5.04 7.32 7.85
C ALA A 140 4.78 6.51 6.57
N LYS A 141 5.28 6.98 5.42
CA LYS A 141 5.21 6.26 4.13
C LYS A 141 5.96 4.93 4.20
N ARG A 142 7.12 4.90 4.88
CA ARG A 142 7.90 3.68 5.07
C ARG A 142 7.16 2.67 5.94
N LEU A 143 6.56 3.10 7.05
CA LEU A 143 5.72 2.27 7.92
C LEU A 143 4.50 1.70 7.18
N ALA A 144 3.83 2.50 6.36
CA ALA A 144 2.70 2.04 5.56
C ALA A 144 3.10 0.92 4.58
N ARG A 145 4.23 1.06 3.88
CA ARG A 145 4.78 0.02 3.00
C ARG A 145 5.17 -1.25 3.75
N VAL A 146 5.82 -1.12 4.91
CA VAL A 146 6.18 -2.28 5.74
C VAL A 146 4.93 -3.02 6.23
N ARG A 147 3.87 -2.30 6.64
CA ARG A 147 2.60 -2.92 7.01
C ARG A 147 1.98 -3.70 5.84
N ILE A 148 2.00 -3.13 4.64
CA ILE A 148 1.52 -3.80 3.43
C ILE A 148 2.30 -5.09 3.18
N SER A 149 3.64 -5.03 3.19
CA SER A 149 4.52 -6.19 2.98
C SER A 149 4.34 -7.29 4.05
N LEU A 150 4.13 -6.90 5.31
CA LEU A 150 3.82 -7.84 6.38
C LEU A 150 2.46 -8.49 6.20
N GLU A 151 1.46 -7.73 5.75
CA GLU A 151 0.10 -8.24 5.55
C GLU A 151 0.02 -9.21 4.36
N THR A 152 0.77 -8.97 3.28
CA THR A 152 0.97 -9.98 2.22
C THR A 152 1.72 -11.21 2.72
N GLY A 153 2.77 -11.06 3.54
CA GLY A 153 3.53 -12.19 4.10
C GLY A 153 2.74 -13.06 5.08
N ILE A 154 1.94 -12.46 5.97
CA ILE A 154 1.14 -13.17 6.97
C ILE A 154 0.01 -13.99 6.32
N VAL A 155 -0.55 -13.53 5.19
CA VAL A 155 -1.58 -14.28 4.45
C VAL A 155 -1.05 -15.65 4.01
N GLY A 156 0.23 -15.75 3.68
CA GLY A 156 0.87 -17.03 3.33
C GLY A 156 1.06 -18.01 4.49
N VAL A 157 1.08 -17.52 5.73
CA VAL A 157 1.24 -18.35 6.94
C VAL A 157 -0.12 -18.80 7.51
N ARG A 158 -1.21 -18.10 7.16
CA ARG A 158 -2.57 -18.40 7.66
C ARG A 158 -3.32 -19.45 6.84
N MET A 159 -2.77 -19.91 5.72
CA MET A 159 -3.29 -21.06 4.95
C MET A 159 -2.41 -22.27 5.16
#